data_AF-A0A7W1LGE1-F1
#
_entry.id   AF-A0A7W1LGE1-F1
#
_cell.length_a   1.000
_cell.length_b   1.000
_cell.length_c   1.000
_cell.angle_alpha   90.00
_cell.angle_beta   90.00
_cell.angle_gamma   90.00
#
_symmetry.space_group_name_H-M   'P 1'
#
loop_
_entity.id
_entity.type
_entity.pdbx_description
1 polymer ?
#
loop_
_entity_poly.entity_id
_entity_poly.type
_entity_poly.pdbx_seq_one_letter_code
_entity_poly.pdbx_strand_id
1 'polypeptide(L)' 'VAGYVRNCADGSVEAIFEGGHEAVERLVEFCRDGPRGARVDWVDVESEEPVGLSGFEVR' A
#
# COMPACT_ATOMS: atom_id res chain seq x y z
N VAL A 1 4.98 8.73 4.50
CA VAL A 1 3.65 8.09 4.39
C VAL A 1 3.48 7.21 5.60
N ALA A 2 2.34 7.33 6.29
CA ALA A 2 1.96 6.48 7.40
C ALA A 2 1.00 5.38 6.90
N GLY A 3 0.84 4.29 7.65
CA GLY A 3 -0.04 3.20 7.25
C GLY A 3 0.40 1.83 7.72
N TYR A 4 -0.07 0.80 7.02
CA TYR A 4 0.35 -0.57 7.28
C TYR A 4 0.26 -1.41 6.01
N VAL A 5 0.95 -2.54 6.04
CA VAL A 5 0.80 -3.61 5.04
C VAL A 5 0.54 -4.92 5.76
N ARG A 6 -0.36 -5.76 5.21
CA ARG A 6 -0.64 -7.10 5.74
C ARG A 6 -0.78 -8.14 4.65
N ASN A 7 -0.40 -9.37 4.96
CA ASN A 7 -0.72 -10.52 4.12
C ASN A 7 -2.14 -10.99 4.43
N CYS A 8 -2.96 -11.15 3.40
CA CYS A 8 -4.32 -11.68 3.50
C CYS A 8 -4.30 -13.21 3.40
N ALA A 9 -5.33 -13.85 3.97
CA ALA A 9 -5.43 -15.31 3.97
C ALA A 9 -5.62 -15.93 2.57
N ASP A 10 -6.09 -15.14 1.61
CA ASP A 10 -6.24 -15.51 0.20
C ASP A 10 -4.93 -15.36 -0.61
N GLY A 11 -3.84 -14.94 0.04
CA GLY A 11 -2.54 -14.72 -0.59
C GLY A 11 -2.36 -13.33 -1.18
N SER A 12 -3.37 -12.44 -1.10
CA SER A 12 -3.21 -11.03 -1.46
C SER A 12 -2.45 -10.24 -0.40
N VAL A 13 -2.06 -9.01 -0.75
CA VAL A 13 -1.46 -8.04 0.17
C VAL A 13 -2.38 -6.83 0.22
N GLU A 14 -2.79 -6.43 1.42
CA GLU A 14 -3.51 -5.18 1.65
C GLU A 14 -2.54 -4.14 2.20
N ALA A 15 -2.53 -2.96 1.59
CA ALA A 15 -1.69 -1.84 2.01
C ALA A 15 -2.53 -0.58 2.17
N ILE A 16 -2.40 0.07 3.32
CA ILE A 16 -3.00 1.39 3.59
C ILE A 16 -1.87 2.42 3.59
N PHE A 17 -2.09 3.51 2.86
CA PHE A 17 -1.15 4.62 2.74
C PHE A 17 -1.84 5.95 3.01
N GLU A 18 -1.38 6.66 4.04
CA GLU A 18 -1.85 8.00 4.37
C GLU A 18 -0.68 9.00 4.30
N GLY A 19 -0.87 10.09 3.56
CA GLY A 19 0.14 11.13 3.43
C GLY A 19 -0.13 12.08 2.27
N GLY A 20 0.89 12.87 1.92
CA GLY A 20 0.80 13.76 0.75
C GLY A 20 0.55 12.97 -0.53
N HIS A 21 -0.33 13.51 -1.39
CA HIS A 21 -0.81 12.85 -2.61
C HIS A 21 0.31 12.25 -3.46
N GLU A 22 1.32 13.05 -3.81
CA GLU A 22 2.45 12.63 -4.63
C GLU A 22 3.34 11.56 -3.96
N ALA A 23 3.36 11.50 -2.62
CA ALA A 23 4.10 10.47 -1.89
C ALA A 23 3.31 9.16 -1.84
N VAL A 24 1.99 9.23 -1.71
CA VAL A 24 1.10 8.07 -1.78
C VAL A 24 1.08 7.49 -3.18
N GLU A 25 0.94 8.33 -4.21
CA GLU A 25 0.91 7.91 -5.62
C GLU A 25 2.16 7.14 -6.02
N ARG A 26 3.37 7.61 -5.61
CA ARG A 26 4.62 6.87 -5.84
C ARG A 26 4.64 5.48 -5.20
N LEU A 27 4.03 5.31 -4.02
CA LEU A 27 3.95 4.01 -3.37
C LEU A 27 2.95 3.10 -4.08
N VAL A 28 1.82 3.65 -4.53
CA VAL A 28 0.85 2.92 -5.35
C VAL A 28 1.47 2.47 -6.68
N GLU A 29 2.25 3.33 -7.33
CA GLU A 29 3.03 2.96 -8.53
C GLU A 29 4.03 1.86 -8.23
N PHE A 30 4.80 1.98 -7.13
CA PHE A 30 5.71 0.93 -6.70
C PHE A 30 4.99 -0.42 -6.47
N CYS A 31 3.77 -0.40 -5.91
CA CYS A 31 2.98 -1.62 -5.71
C CYS A 31 2.59 -2.32 -7.02
N ARG A 32 2.55 -1.61 -8.16
CA ARG A 32 2.26 -2.22 -9.48
C ARG A 32 3.45 -3.03 -10.02
N ASP A 33 4.68 -2.63 -9.69
CA ASP A 33 5.89 -3.36 -10.06
C ASP A 33 6.26 -4.42 -8.99
N GLY A 34 6.13 -4.03 -7.72
CA GLY A 34 6.55 -4.80 -6.57
C GLY A 34 8.07 -4.80 -6.35
N PRO A 35 8.53 -5.35 -5.21
CA PRO A 35 9.95 -5.52 -4.94
C PRO A 35 10.59 -6.55 -5.88
N ARG A 36 11.93 -6.58 -5.91
CA ARG A 36 12.67 -7.56 -6.71
C ARG A 36 12.21 -8.98 -6.39
N GLY A 37 11.74 -9.69 -7.42
CA GLY A 37 11.25 -11.07 -7.32
C GLY A 37 9.75 -11.19 -7.09
N ALA A 38 9.04 -10.08 -6.91
CA ALA A 38 7.58 -10.07 -6.94
C ALA A 38 7.07 -10.25 -8.38
N ARG A 39 5.91 -10.89 -8.49
CA ARG A 39 5.06 -10.87 -9.69
C ARG A 39 3.70 -10.36 -9.22
N VAL A 40 3.34 -9.16 -9.64
CA VAL A 40 2.06 -8.52 -9.30
C VAL A 40 1.12 -8.76 -10.47
N ASP A 41 0.06 -9.53 -10.24
CA ASP A 41 -0.90 -9.84 -11.29
C ASP A 41 -1.89 -8.68 -11.51
N TRP A 42 -2.30 -8.02 -10.42
CA TRP A 42 -3.20 -6.87 -10.43
C TRP A 42 -3.07 -6.05 -9.14
N VAL A 43 -3.53 -4.79 -9.16
CA VAL A 43 -3.58 -3.89 -8.00
C VAL A 43 -4.93 -3.19 -7.99
N ASP A 44 -5.70 -3.33 -6.90
CA ASP A 44 -6.85 -2.47 -6.62
C ASP A 44 -6.42 -1.20 -5.90
N VAL A 45 -7.06 -0.07 -6.21
CA VAL A 45 -6.77 1.20 -5.55
C VAL A 45 -8.07 1.93 -5.26
N GLU A 46 -8.36 2.09 -3.97
CA GLU A 46 -9.47 2.88 -3.48
C GLU A 46 -8.94 4.08 -2.69
N SER A 47 -9.53 5.26 -2.92
CA SER A 47 -9.20 6.48 -2.18
C SER A 47 -10.15 6.64 -1.00
N GLU A 48 -9.61 6.87 0.19
CA GLU A 48 -10.37 7.10 1.42
C GLU A 48 -9.98 8.41 2.10
N GLU A 49 -10.81 8.89 3.02
CA GLU A 49 -10.48 10.05 3.84
C GLU A 49 -9.35 9.73 4.84
N PRO A 50 -8.35 10.61 5.01
CA PRO A 50 -7.29 10.40 6.00
C PRO A 50 -7.83 10.25 7.42
N VAL A 51 -7.32 9.27 8.17
CA VAL A 51 -7.75 9.00 9.56
C VAL A 51 -6.71 9.43 10.60
N GLY A 52 -5.60 10.03 10.18
CA GLY A 52 -4.54 10.53 11.05
C GLY A 52 -3.53 9.44 11.45
N LEU A 53 -3.22 8.49 10.56
CA LEU A 53 -2.27 7.41 10.86
C LEU A 53 -0.86 7.96 11.16
N SER A 54 -0.15 7.26 12.04
CA SER A 54 1.23 7.59 12.41
C SER A 54 2.13 6.36 12.36
N GLY A 55 3.33 6.53 11.80
CA GLY A 55 4.26 5.41 11.57
C GLY A 55 3.83 4.49 10.42
N PHE A 56 4.63 3.46 10.16
CA PHE A 56 4.33 2.43 9.17
C PHE A 56 4.68 1.06 9.74
N GLU A 57 3.76 0.10 9.65
CA GLU A 57 3.93 -1.24 10.24
C GLU A 57 3.60 -2.39 9.27
N VAL A 58 4.23 -3.54 9.50
CA VAL A 58 3.91 -4.80 8.83
C VAL A 58 3.07 -5.65 9.80
N ARG A 59 1.92 -6.12 9.34
CA ARG A 59 0.94 -6.91 10.12
C ARG A 59 0.79 -8.33 9.57
#